data_AF-I1HXL3-F1
#
_entry.id   AF-I1HXL3-F1
#
_cell.length_a   1.000
_cell.length_b   1.000
_cell.length_c   1.000
_cell.angle_alpha   90.00
_cell.angle_beta   90.00
_cell.angle_gamma   90.00
#
_symmetry.space_group_name_H-M   'P 1'
#
loop_
_entity.id
_entity.type
_entity.pdbx_description
1 polymer ?
#
loop_
_entity_poly.entity_id
_entity_poly.type
_entity_poly.pdbx_seq_one_letter_code
_entity_poly.pdbx_strand_id
1 'polypeptide(L)'
;MPFPARLPPKAAAAAAAAAAATAAAVLAAVAVRRYLSAHSSRAAPCAASRGSTAAAASGTTLLVFSGKSAQDQRLLASAATSLSLEDGAELSVSLASDAGGGDGEGFDAAAYMGALRALRFGRWMLWSPRMASTHDLVAQNFAKLPVGVVCVADVQFKGRGRSKNVWESPPGCLMFSFTSQMNDARNLPLMQYVVCLAMTEAIKELSSAEGLSELDVRIKWPNDLYLNGLKVGGILCTSSYELKTYNICTGIGLNVDNKKPTTCLNAALQELTVNSPGLKREDILASFFNKLEVLFEIFSNQGFQALEERYYNSWLHSGQRVVVQDASEGHSVESLVTIRGLTPSGYLYADGDDGKSYELHPDGNSFDFFAGLVRRKMGA
;
A
#
# COMPACT_ATOMS: atom_id res chain seq x y z
N MET A 1 -34.85 -31.38 7.24
CA MET A 1 -34.96 -30.13 8.04
C MET A 1 -33.57 -29.74 8.51
N PRO A 2 -33.04 -28.55 8.16
CA PRO A 2 -31.83 -28.04 8.81
C PRO A 2 -32.21 -27.18 10.03
N PHE A 3 -31.49 -27.37 11.14
CA PHE A 3 -31.57 -26.51 12.32
C PHE A 3 -30.98 -25.11 12.03
N PRO A 4 -31.48 -24.03 12.64
CA PRO A 4 -30.93 -22.70 12.44
C PRO A 4 -29.64 -22.51 13.25
N ALA A 5 -28.57 -22.11 12.58
CA ALA A 5 -27.36 -21.63 13.23
C ALA A 5 -27.66 -20.27 13.90
N ARG A 6 -27.54 -20.21 15.23
CA ARG A 6 -27.56 -18.93 15.97
C ARG A 6 -26.27 -18.17 15.65
N LEU A 7 -26.41 -17.05 14.94
CA LEU A 7 -25.36 -16.03 14.88
C LEU A 7 -25.22 -15.35 16.25
N PRO A 8 -23.99 -15.09 16.74
CA PRO A 8 -23.80 -14.34 17.97
C PRO A 8 -24.26 -12.89 17.80
N PRO A 9 -24.73 -12.22 18.87
CA PRO A 9 -25.13 -10.82 18.79
C PRO A 9 -23.94 -9.94 18.38
N LYS A 10 -24.16 -8.99 17.46
CA LYS A 10 -23.16 -8.05 16.91
C LYS A 10 -22.23 -7.41 17.95
N ALA A 11 -22.70 -7.22 19.19
CA ALA A 11 -21.92 -6.66 20.29
C ALA A 11 -20.78 -7.59 20.78
N ALA A 12 -20.96 -8.91 20.74
CA ALA A 12 -19.94 -9.87 21.18
C ALA A 12 -18.79 -10.00 20.16
N ALA A 13 -19.10 -9.91 18.86
CA ALA A 13 -18.08 -9.93 17.80
C ALA A 13 -17.21 -8.66 17.81
N ALA A 14 -17.82 -7.48 18.02
CA ALA A 14 -17.07 -6.23 18.14
C ALA A 14 -16.18 -6.19 19.40
N ALA A 15 -16.68 -6.71 20.54
CA ALA A 15 -15.87 -6.83 21.76
C ALA A 15 -14.71 -7.82 21.60
N ALA A 16 -14.93 -8.95 20.91
CA ALA A 16 -13.88 -9.92 20.61
C ALA A 16 -12.82 -9.35 19.66
N ALA A 17 -13.21 -8.57 18.64
CA ALA A 17 -12.29 -7.89 17.72
C ALA A 17 -11.47 -6.81 18.44
N ALA A 18 -12.10 -6.01 19.31
CA ALA A 18 -11.41 -5.02 20.15
C ALA A 18 -10.44 -5.68 21.15
N ALA A 19 -10.82 -6.81 21.75
CA ALA A 19 -9.96 -7.58 22.64
C ALA A 19 -8.78 -8.22 21.89
N ALA A 20 -8.99 -8.72 20.67
CA ALA A 20 -7.93 -9.27 19.81
C ALA A 20 -6.96 -8.17 19.35
N ALA A 21 -7.45 -6.99 18.98
CA ALA A 21 -6.62 -5.84 18.63
C ALA A 21 -5.79 -5.33 19.83
N THR A 22 -6.39 -5.32 21.02
CA THR A 22 -5.70 -4.97 22.27
C THR A 22 -4.65 -6.01 22.62
N ALA A 23 -4.95 -7.30 22.49
CA ALA A 23 -4.01 -8.39 22.71
C ALA A 23 -2.84 -8.35 21.71
N ALA A 24 -3.11 -8.04 20.43
CA ALA A 24 -2.07 -7.87 19.41
C ALA A 24 -1.16 -6.66 19.72
N ALA A 25 -1.73 -5.53 20.15
CA ALA A 25 -0.95 -4.36 20.56
C ALA A 25 -0.09 -4.63 21.81
N VAL A 26 -0.62 -5.38 22.78
CA VAL A 26 0.12 -5.80 23.98
C VAL A 26 1.22 -6.79 23.60
N LEU A 27 0.97 -7.75 22.71
CA LEU A 27 1.96 -8.71 22.22
C LEU A 27 3.08 -8.01 21.43
N ALA A 28 2.74 -7.00 20.62
CA ALA A 28 3.73 -6.17 19.93
C ALA A 28 4.60 -5.38 20.92
N ALA A 29 4.00 -4.77 21.94
CA ALA A 29 4.75 -4.07 23.00
C ALA A 29 5.65 -5.03 23.82
N VAL A 30 5.19 -6.26 24.07
CA VAL A 30 5.98 -7.29 24.77
C VAL A 30 7.12 -7.81 23.88
N ALA A 31 6.90 -7.98 22.58
CA ALA A 31 7.93 -8.39 21.63
C ALA A 31 9.05 -7.34 21.51
N VAL A 32 8.68 -6.06 21.38
CA VAL A 32 9.63 -4.93 21.39
C VAL A 32 10.43 -4.88 22.70
N ARG A 33 9.76 -5.05 23.85
CA ARG A 33 10.43 -5.05 25.16
C ARG A 33 11.40 -6.23 25.33
N ARG A 34 11.04 -7.41 24.83
CA ARG A 34 11.91 -8.60 24.86
C ARG A 34 13.14 -8.44 23.95
N TYR A 35 12.95 -7.87 22.76
CA TYR A 35 14.04 -7.59 21.83
C TYR A 35 15.08 -6.61 22.43
N LEU A 36 14.61 -5.52 23.03
CA LEU A 36 15.45 -4.51 23.68
C LEU A 36 16.20 -5.09 24.91
N SER A 37 15.57 -5.99 25.66
CA SER A 37 16.22 -6.64 26.80
C SER A 37 17.30 -7.65 26.41
N ALA A 38 17.22 -8.25 25.21
CA ALA A 38 18.17 -9.25 24.73
C ALA A 38 19.45 -8.66 24.13
N HIS A 39 19.46 -7.37 23.79
CA HIS A 39 20.58 -6.73 23.06
C HIS A 39 21.24 -5.57 23.82
N SER A 40 20.95 -5.43 25.12
CA SER A 40 21.69 -4.53 26.01
C SER A 40 22.97 -5.20 26.53
N SER A 41 24.05 -5.26 25.72
CA SER A 41 25.40 -5.27 26.30
C SER A 41 26.51 -4.82 25.34
N ARG A 42 27.36 -3.95 25.90
CA ARG A 42 28.77 -3.60 25.60
C ARG A 42 29.11 -2.53 24.56
N ALA A 43 29.79 -1.51 25.09
CA ALA A 43 30.45 -0.40 24.41
C ALA A 43 31.93 -0.69 24.07
N ALA A 44 32.37 -0.11 22.94
CA ALA A 44 33.70 0.41 22.53
C ALA A 44 34.88 -0.58 22.26
N PRO A 45 35.97 -0.19 21.51
CA PRO A 45 36.29 1.12 20.89
C PRO A 45 36.82 1.12 19.42
N CYS A 46 36.80 2.32 18.82
CA CYS A 46 37.70 2.98 17.86
C CYS A 46 38.72 2.18 16.99
N ALA A 47 38.70 2.40 15.67
CA ALA A 47 39.90 2.44 14.82
C ALA A 47 39.66 3.28 13.55
N ALA A 48 40.56 4.23 13.29
CA ALA A 48 40.61 5.07 12.10
C ALA A 48 41.48 4.43 11.01
N SER A 49 41.10 4.53 9.73
CA SER A 49 42.00 4.96 8.63
C SER A 49 41.30 5.07 7.27
N ARG A 50 41.32 6.31 6.75
CA ARG A 50 41.63 6.79 5.38
C ARG A 50 41.11 6.02 4.15
N GLY A 51 40.14 6.67 3.49
CA GLY A 51 40.37 7.30 2.18
C GLY A 51 39.95 6.54 0.92
N SER A 52 38.81 6.92 0.34
CA SER A 52 38.69 7.23 -1.10
C SER A 52 37.28 7.78 -1.40
N THR A 53 37.22 8.65 -2.39
CA THR A 53 36.21 9.65 -2.71
C THR A 53 34.92 9.11 -3.33
N ALA A 54 33.79 9.41 -2.69
CA ALA A 54 32.53 9.76 -3.36
C ALA A 54 31.74 10.63 -2.39
N ALA A 55 31.57 11.92 -2.70
CA ALA A 55 30.78 12.85 -1.91
C ALA A 55 29.30 12.45 -1.99
N ALA A 56 28.85 11.59 -1.07
CA ALA A 56 27.44 11.43 -0.78
C ALA A 56 26.98 12.73 -0.11
N ALA A 57 25.99 13.40 -0.71
CA ALA A 57 25.31 14.51 -0.06
C ALA A 57 24.70 13.98 1.25
N SER A 58 25.37 14.24 2.37
CA SER A 58 24.88 13.99 3.72
C SER A 58 23.71 14.93 3.98
N GLY A 59 22.53 14.53 3.52
CA GLY A 59 21.28 15.24 3.76
C GLY A 59 20.58 14.62 4.96
N THR A 60 20.26 15.42 5.96
CA THR A 60 19.41 14.99 7.09
C THR A 60 17.97 14.82 6.60
N THR A 61 17.35 13.67 6.89
CA THR A 61 15.93 13.43 6.61
C THR A 61 15.11 13.73 7.86
N LEU A 62 14.08 14.56 7.74
CA LEU A 62 13.13 14.82 8.82
C LEU A 62 12.04 13.74 8.85
N LEU A 63 11.85 13.13 10.01
CA LEU A 63 10.70 12.29 10.31
C LEU A 63 9.90 12.90 11.47
N VAL A 64 8.63 13.16 11.19
CA VAL A 64 7.66 13.63 12.19
C VAL A 64 6.77 12.48 12.59
N PHE A 65 6.66 12.28 13.90
CA PHE A 65 5.93 11.18 14.49
C PHE A 65 4.56 11.66 14.96
N SER A 66 3.53 10.96 14.49
CA SER A 66 2.14 11.20 14.86
C SER A 66 1.45 9.91 15.26
N GLY A 67 0.42 10.02 16.09
CA GLY A 67 -0.37 8.88 16.52
C GLY A 67 -1.74 9.30 17.02
N LYS A 68 -2.70 8.36 16.95
CA LYS A 68 -4.11 8.56 17.36
C LYS A 68 -4.28 8.92 18.84
N SER A 69 -3.29 8.61 19.67
CA SER A 69 -3.25 8.96 21.09
C SER A 69 -1.85 9.39 21.53
N ALA A 70 -1.74 10.09 22.65
CA ALA A 70 -0.44 10.45 23.25
C ALA A 70 0.40 9.20 23.61
N GLN A 71 -0.25 8.07 23.94
CA GLN A 71 0.44 6.81 24.19
C GLN A 71 1.04 6.24 22.90
N ASP A 72 0.30 6.28 21.80
CA ASP A 72 0.76 5.86 20.48
C ASP A 72 1.98 6.67 20.01
N GLN A 73 1.96 7.99 20.25
CA GLN A 73 3.07 8.88 19.92
C GLN A 73 4.34 8.52 20.70
N ARG A 74 4.24 8.28 22.01
CA ARG A 74 5.41 7.90 22.83
C ARG A 74 6.00 6.54 22.42
N LEU A 75 5.14 5.56 22.13
CA LEU A 75 5.58 4.24 21.69
C LEU A 75 6.35 4.34 20.37
N LEU A 76 5.81 5.06 19.39
CA LEU A 76 6.46 5.24 18.10
C LEU A 76 7.77 6.05 18.20
N ALA A 77 7.79 7.10 19.03
CA ALA A 77 8.99 7.90 19.27
C ALA A 77 10.11 7.09 19.94
N SER A 78 9.77 6.16 20.85
CA SER A 78 10.78 5.27 21.45
C SER A 78 11.45 4.36 20.40
N ALA A 79 10.68 3.90 19.40
CA ALA A 79 11.21 3.10 18.30
C ALA A 79 12.07 3.92 17.32
N ALA A 80 11.77 5.23 17.20
CA ALA A 80 12.43 6.15 16.26
C ALA A 80 13.95 6.19 16.40
N THR A 81 14.46 6.15 17.63
CA THR A 81 15.91 6.19 17.94
C THR A 81 16.70 5.03 17.35
N SER A 82 16.03 3.97 16.90
CA SER A 82 16.65 2.77 16.34
C SER A 82 16.49 2.66 14.82
N LEU A 83 15.79 3.60 14.18
CA LEU A 83 15.54 3.55 12.74
C LEU A 83 16.81 3.86 11.95
N SER A 84 16.92 3.25 10.77
CA SER A 84 18.03 3.44 9.84
C SER A 84 17.50 3.70 8.43
N LEU A 85 18.24 4.47 7.64
CA LEU A 85 17.98 4.69 6.22
C LEU A 85 18.96 3.89 5.36
N GLU A 86 18.51 3.39 4.20
CA GLU A 86 19.36 2.63 3.27
C GLU A 86 20.49 3.47 2.67
N ASP A 87 20.28 4.78 2.49
CA ASP A 87 21.27 5.69 1.92
C ASP A 87 22.28 6.23 2.94
N GLY A 88 22.21 5.78 4.19
CA GLY A 88 23.09 6.22 5.27
C GLY A 88 22.86 7.68 5.70
N ALA A 89 21.79 8.32 5.25
CA ALA A 89 21.42 9.65 5.69
C ALA A 89 21.10 9.69 7.19
N GLU A 90 21.41 10.82 7.84
CA GLU A 90 21.05 11.03 9.23
C GLU A 90 19.55 11.30 9.37
N LEU A 91 18.95 10.72 10.41
CA LEU A 91 17.55 10.94 10.76
C LEU A 91 17.43 12.02 11.82
N SER A 92 16.70 13.09 11.49
CA SER A 92 16.18 14.04 12.48
C SER A 92 14.74 13.65 12.82
N VAL A 93 14.47 13.46 14.10
CA VAL A 93 13.17 13.00 14.60
C VAL A 93 12.50 14.12 15.38
N SER A 94 11.23 14.38 15.07
CA SER A 94 10.40 15.32 15.83
C SER A 94 9.02 14.74 16.12
N LEU A 95 8.39 15.21 17.20
CA LEU A 95 6.99 14.91 17.49
C LEU A 95 6.11 15.97 16.83
N ALA A 96 4.93 15.58 16.34
CA ALA A 96 3.99 16.53 15.76
C ALA A 96 3.50 17.60 16.74
N SER A 97 3.55 17.36 18.05
CA SER A 97 3.27 18.37 19.09
C SER A 97 4.32 19.49 19.16
N ASP A 98 5.53 19.19 18.71
CA ASP A 98 6.70 20.06 18.83
C ASP A 98 7.05 20.74 17.50
N ALA A 99 6.57 20.16 16.38
CA ALA A 99 6.53 20.80 15.09
C ALA A 99 5.42 21.87 15.11
N GLY A 100 5.78 23.09 15.53
CA GLY A 100 4.87 24.25 15.46
C GLY A 100 4.16 24.29 14.10
N GLY A 101 2.84 24.47 14.13
CA GLY A 101 1.95 24.36 12.97
C GLY A 101 2.54 25.06 11.75
N GLY A 102 3.21 24.28 10.90
CA GLY A 102 3.86 24.79 9.71
C GLY A 102 2.78 25.31 8.78
N ASP A 103 3.05 26.45 8.16
CA ASP A 103 2.19 27.13 7.20
C ASP A 103 1.76 26.17 6.07
N GLY A 104 0.68 25.39 6.26
CA GLY A 104 -0.16 24.73 5.24
C GLY A 104 0.47 23.93 4.09
N GLU A 105 1.79 23.76 3.98
CA GLU A 105 2.47 23.30 2.77
C GLU A 105 2.80 21.79 2.73
N GLY A 106 2.38 21.01 3.74
CA GLY A 106 2.68 19.57 3.85
C GLY A 106 1.45 18.69 4.13
N PHE A 107 1.69 17.42 4.44
CA PHE A 107 0.62 16.50 4.84
C PHE A 107 0.07 16.86 6.24
N ASP A 108 -1.24 17.06 6.36
CA ASP A 108 -1.89 17.39 7.64
C ASP A 108 -2.23 16.12 8.45
N ALA A 109 -1.30 15.74 9.32
CA ALA A 109 -1.47 14.59 10.20
C ALA A 109 -2.65 14.73 11.17
N ALA A 110 -3.02 15.95 11.58
CA ALA A 110 -4.12 16.16 12.51
C ALA A 110 -5.47 15.95 11.82
N ALA A 111 -5.65 16.50 10.62
CA ALA A 111 -6.82 16.24 9.78
C ALA A 111 -6.99 14.74 9.50
N TYR A 112 -5.91 14.07 9.08
CA TYR A 112 -5.90 12.62 8.85
C TYR A 112 -6.32 11.84 10.11
N MET A 113 -5.72 12.12 11.27
CA MET A 113 -6.05 11.41 12.51
C MET A 113 -7.48 11.67 12.98
N GLY A 114 -8.03 12.85 12.70
CA GLY A 114 -9.44 13.19 12.97
C GLY A 114 -10.42 12.38 12.12
N ALA A 115 -10.07 12.09 10.86
CA ALA A 115 -10.88 11.29 9.95
C ALA A 115 -10.69 9.77 10.10
N LEU A 116 -9.57 9.33 10.70
CA LEU A 116 -9.22 7.90 10.84
C LEU A 116 -10.09 7.19 11.89
N ARG A 117 -10.94 6.26 11.43
CA ARG A 117 -11.75 5.37 12.27
C ARG A 117 -11.06 4.04 12.56
N ALA A 118 -10.21 3.56 11.64
CA ALA A 118 -9.48 2.31 11.78
C ALA A 118 -8.74 2.19 13.12
N LEU A 119 -8.65 0.97 13.64
CA LEU A 119 -8.11 0.65 14.96
C LEU A 119 -6.73 -0.01 14.91
N ARG A 120 -6.38 -0.66 13.79
CA ARG A 120 -5.13 -1.38 13.56
C ARG A 120 -4.24 -0.65 12.56
N PHE A 121 -4.79 -0.27 11.41
CA PHE A 121 -4.00 0.33 10.34
C PHE A 121 -4.02 1.86 10.40
N GLY A 122 -2.86 2.47 10.13
CA GLY A 122 -2.71 3.91 9.96
C GLY A 122 -2.69 4.74 11.25
N ARG A 123 -2.93 4.12 12.42
CA ARG A 123 -3.02 4.84 13.71
C ARG A 123 -1.68 5.35 14.24
N TRP A 124 -0.58 4.82 13.72
CA TRP A 124 0.78 5.29 13.94
C TRP A 124 1.30 5.80 12.60
N MET A 125 1.83 7.01 12.59
CA MET A 125 2.27 7.67 11.38
C MET A 125 3.69 8.22 11.52
N LEU A 126 4.52 7.91 10.53
CA LEU A 126 5.72 8.67 10.22
C LEU A 126 5.40 9.54 9.01
N TRP A 127 5.69 10.84 9.08
CA TRP A 127 5.60 11.74 7.94
C TRP A 127 6.96 12.37 7.66
N SER A 128 7.26 12.58 6.39
CA SER A 128 8.42 13.36 5.94
C SER A 128 8.03 14.29 4.81
N PRO A 129 8.44 15.56 4.82
CA PRO A 129 8.27 16.42 3.65
C PRO A 129 9.08 15.89 2.45
N ARG A 130 10.20 15.20 2.69
CA ARG A 130 11.05 14.66 1.63
C ARG A 130 11.88 13.49 2.12
N MET A 131 11.84 12.38 1.39
CA MET A 131 12.69 11.22 1.67
C MET A 131 13.04 10.41 0.41
N ALA A 132 13.92 9.43 0.54
CA ALA A 132 14.26 8.54 -0.57
C ALA A 132 13.04 7.72 -1.02
N SER A 133 12.50 6.90 -0.11
CA SER A 133 11.39 5.97 -0.36
C SER A 133 10.74 5.58 0.96
N THR A 134 9.42 5.76 1.09
CA THR A 134 8.62 5.25 2.21
C THR A 134 8.71 3.74 2.28
N HIS A 135 8.79 3.07 1.13
CA HIS A 135 8.83 1.62 1.03
C HIS A 135 10.13 1.06 1.61
N ASP A 136 11.26 1.67 1.26
CA ASP A 136 12.57 1.23 1.71
C ASP A 136 12.73 1.49 3.23
N LEU A 137 12.27 2.65 3.73
CA LEU A 137 12.23 2.94 5.17
C LEU A 137 11.42 1.87 5.93
N VAL A 138 10.20 1.58 5.48
CA VAL A 138 9.30 0.64 6.17
C VAL A 138 9.83 -0.79 6.07
N ALA A 139 10.28 -1.23 4.90
CA ALA A 139 10.78 -2.59 4.71
C ALA A 139 12.05 -2.87 5.53
N GLN A 140 13.01 -1.93 5.55
CA GLN A 140 14.26 -2.07 6.28
C GLN A 140 14.04 -2.07 7.81
N ASN A 141 13.03 -1.34 8.28
CA ASN A 141 12.79 -1.15 9.71
C ASN A 141 11.58 -1.94 10.23
N PHE A 142 11.05 -2.90 9.47
CA PHE A 142 9.81 -3.60 9.80
C PHE A 142 9.80 -4.14 11.22
N ALA A 143 10.86 -4.82 11.66
CA ALA A 143 10.97 -5.42 13.00
C ALA A 143 10.98 -4.39 14.15
N LYS A 144 11.28 -3.12 13.85
CA LYS A 144 11.34 -2.01 14.80
C LYS A 144 10.04 -1.19 14.82
N LEU A 145 9.15 -1.42 13.84
CA LEU A 145 7.94 -0.66 13.62
C LEU A 145 6.71 -1.46 14.07
N PRO A 146 5.67 -0.81 14.63
CA PRO A 146 4.44 -1.50 14.94
C PRO A 146 3.72 -1.96 13.66
N VAL A 147 3.09 -3.13 13.71
CA VAL A 147 2.25 -3.62 12.61
C VAL A 147 1.05 -2.69 12.44
N GLY A 148 0.82 -2.23 11.22
CA GLY A 148 -0.19 -1.24 10.89
C GLY A 148 0.31 0.21 10.88
N VAL A 149 1.60 0.47 11.16
CA VAL A 149 2.19 1.81 10.97
C VAL A 149 2.11 2.23 9.50
N VAL A 150 1.91 3.52 9.25
CA VAL A 150 2.04 4.14 7.94
C VAL A 150 3.20 5.13 7.92
N CYS A 151 4.00 5.09 6.86
CA CYS A 151 4.97 6.13 6.52
C CYS A 151 4.45 6.90 5.30
N VAL A 152 4.35 8.22 5.40
CA VAL A 152 3.88 9.12 4.34
C VAL A 152 5.02 10.06 3.94
N ALA A 153 5.13 10.38 2.66
CA ALA A 153 6.05 11.41 2.18
C ALA A 153 5.36 12.37 1.21
N ASP A 154 5.66 13.67 1.29
CA ASP A 154 5.21 14.64 0.27
C ASP A 154 6.02 14.50 -1.01
N VAL A 155 7.32 14.20 -0.92
CA VAL A 155 8.20 13.96 -2.06
C VAL A 155 9.10 12.76 -1.82
N GLN A 156 9.13 11.82 -2.78
CA GLN A 156 10.11 10.75 -2.83
C GLN A 156 11.10 10.99 -3.98
N PHE A 157 12.41 10.89 -3.73
CA PHE A 157 13.42 11.04 -4.78
C PHE A 157 14.02 9.71 -5.28
N LYS A 158 13.64 8.58 -4.65
CA LYS A 158 13.95 7.21 -5.07
C LYS A 158 12.69 6.33 -4.99
N GLY A 159 11.54 6.86 -5.43
CA GLY A 159 10.26 6.17 -5.39
C GLY A 159 10.30 4.80 -6.10
N ARG A 160 9.69 3.78 -5.48
CA ARG A 160 9.77 2.38 -5.94
C ARG A 160 8.50 1.96 -6.67
N GLY A 161 8.67 1.30 -7.82
CA GLY A 161 7.65 0.55 -8.53
C GLY A 161 8.04 -0.92 -8.72
N ARG A 162 7.13 -1.71 -9.30
CA ARG A 162 7.40 -3.13 -9.63
C ARG A 162 8.47 -3.27 -10.72
N SER A 163 9.15 -4.41 -10.74
CA SER A 163 10.15 -4.77 -11.77
C SER A 163 11.23 -3.68 -12.02
N LYS A 164 11.71 -3.04 -10.94
CA LYS A 164 12.70 -1.93 -10.97
C LYS A 164 12.20 -0.61 -11.57
N ASN A 165 10.92 -0.48 -11.89
CA ASN A 165 10.35 0.80 -12.30
C ASN A 165 10.47 1.82 -11.15
N VAL A 166 10.60 3.09 -11.52
CA VAL A 166 10.60 4.21 -10.57
C VAL A 166 9.20 4.80 -10.52
N TRP A 167 8.72 5.10 -9.32
CA TRP A 167 7.51 5.90 -9.15
C TRP A 167 7.88 7.39 -9.16
N GLU A 168 7.34 8.15 -10.12
CA GLU A 168 7.52 9.60 -10.15
C GLU A 168 6.65 10.29 -9.10
N SER A 169 7.23 11.27 -8.41
CA SER A 169 6.65 11.88 -7.21
C SER A 169 6.51 13.40 -7.32
N PRO A 170 5.75 13.93 -8.31
CA PRO A 170 5.46 15.35 -8.35
C PRO A 170 4.68 15.80 -7.10
N PRO A 171 4.87 17.04 -6.62
CA PRO A 171 4.09 17.59 -5.51
C PRO A 171 2.58 17.44 -5.76
N GLY A 172 1.83 17.00 -4.74
CA GLY A 172 0.39 16.72 -4.82
C GLY A 172 0.04 15.23 -4.94
N CYS A 173 1.01 14.33 -5.10
CA CYS A 173 0.78 12.90 -4.94
C CYS A 173 0.54 12.53 -3.46
N LEU A 174 -0.29 11.52 -3.23
CA LEU A 174 -0.36 10.79 -1.97
C LEU A 174 0.55 9.56 -2.08
N MET A 175 1.62 9.52 -1.29
CA MET A 175 2.61 8.44 -1.32
C MET A 175 2.85 7.93 0.09
N PHE A 176 2.63 6.63 0.27
CA PHE A 176 2.77 6.03 1.58
C PHE A 176 3.10 4.54 1.52
N SER A 177 3.69 4.04 2.59
CA SER A 177 3.90 2.61 2.79
C SER A 177 3.44 2.20 4.18
N PHE A 178 2.85 1.02 4.31
CA PHE A 178 2.38 0.52 5.61
C PHE A 178 2.74 -0.94 5.84
N THR A 179 2.76 -1.32 7.12
CA THR A 179 3.08 -2.68 7.56
C THR A 179 1.82 -3.51 7.77
N SER A 180 1.87 -4.78 7.35
CA SER A 180 0.86 -5.79 7.69
C SER A 180 1.54 -7.16 7.84
N GLN A 181 0.82 -8.14 8.39
CA GLN A 181 1.34 -9.48 8.60
C GLN A 181 0.33 -10.54 8.17
N MET A 182 0.82 -11.67 7.68
CA MET A 182 0.04 -12.85 7.33
C MET A 182 0.79 -14.12 7.72
N ASN A 183 0.05 -15.20 7.96
CA ASN A 183 0.64 -16.50 8.29
C ASN A 183 0.67 -17.44 7.08
N ASP A 184 -0.20 -17.23 6.09
CA ASP A 184 -0.35 -18.09 4.92
C ASP A 184 0.31 -17.46 3.69
N ALA A 185 1.34 -18.13 3.16
CA ALA A 185 2.06 -17.70 1.97
C ALA A 185 1.17 -17.59 0.73
N ARG A 186 0.11 -18.40 0.65
CA ARG A 186 -0.82 -18.44 -0.49
C ARG A 186 -1.61 -17.14 -0.64
N ASN A 187 -1.74 -16.39 0.45
CA ASN A 187 -2.48 -15.13 0.48
C ASN A 187 -1.62 -13.92 0.08
N LEU A 188 -0.29 -14.05 0.07
CA LEU A 188 0.62 -12.92 -0.20
C LEU A 188 0.38 -12.27 -1.57
N PRO A 189 0.24 -13.03 -2.69
CA PRO A 189 -0.01 -12.43 -4.00
C PRO A 189 -1.37 -11.71 -4.08
N LEU A 190 -2.34 -12.11 -3.25
CA LEU A 190 -3.70 -11.59 -3.24
C LEU A 190 -3.82 -10.26 -2.47
N MET A 191 -2.85 -9.95 -1.59
CA MET A 191 -2.87 -8.73 -0.78
C MET A 191 -2.95 -7.46 -1.64
N GLN A 192 -2.25 -7.43 -2.78
CA GLN A 192 -2.29 -6.28 -3.70
C GLN A 192 -3.71 -6.03 -4.25
N TYR A 193 -4.51 -7.08 -4.43
CA TYR A 193 -5.89 -6.97 -4.93
C TYR A 193 -6.82 -6.41 -3.85
N VAL A 194 -6.64 -6.85 -2.60
CA VAL A 194 -7.36 -6.29 -1.45
C VAL A 194 -7.05 -4.80 -1.29
N VAL A 195 -5.78 -4.40 -1.46
CA VAL A 195 -5.35 -3.00 -1.37
C VAL A 195 -5.89 -2.17 -2.53
N CYS A 196 -5.87 -2.69 -3.77
CA CYS A 196 -6.48 -2.00 -4.93
C CYS A 196 -7.98 -1.80 -4.72
N LEU A 197 -8.69 -2.84 -4.26
CA LEU A 197 -10.11 -2.75 -3.96
C LEU A 197 -10.39 -1.74 -2.84
N ALA A 198 -9.58 -1.75 -1.77
CA ALA A 198 -9.72 -0.80 -0.68
C ALA A 198 -9.56 0.65 -1.15
N MET A 199 -8.59 0.94 -2.02
CA MET A 199 -8.37 2.29 -2.54
C MET A 199 -9.50 2.75 -3.48
N THR A 200 -9.95 1.88 -4.39
CA THR A 200 -11.07 2.20 -5.30
C THR A 200 -12.37 2.47 -4.54
N GLU A 201 -12.74 1.59 -3.60
CA GLU A 201 -13.92 1.80 -2.75
C GLU A 201 -13.79 3.06 -1.88
N ALA A 202 -12.60 3.33 -1.33
CA ALA A 202 -12.37 4.51 -0.49
C ALA A 202 -12.55 5.83 -1.24
N ILE A 203 -12.05 5.92 -2.48
CA ILE A 203 -12.21 7.13 -3.33
C ILE A 203 -13.69 7.33 -3.67
N LYS A 204 -14.40 6.25 -4.03
CA LYS A 204 -15.82 6.30 -4.36
C LYS A 204 -16.68 6.72 -3.16
N GLU A 205 -16.45 6.10 -2.00
CA GLU A 205 -17.17 6.45 -0.77
C GLU A 205 -16.91 7.89 -0.34
N LEU A 206 -15.66 8.35 -0.43
CA LEU A 206 -15.30 9.72 -0.08
C LEU A 206 -15.96 10.73 -1.03
N SER A 207 -15.88 10.50 -2.34
CA SER A 207 -16.54 11.34 -3.34
C SER A 207 -18.04 11.45 -3.08
N SER A 208 -18.70 10.33 -2.76
CA SER A 208 -20.13 10.33 -2.42
C SER A 208 -20.42 11.06 -1.10
N ALA A 209 -19.57 10.89 -0.08
CA ALA A 209 -19.76 11.53 1.23
C ALA A 209 -19.61 13.05 1.17
N GLU A 210 -18.74 13.53 0.28
CA GLU A 210 -18.50 14.96 0.04
C GLU A 210 -19.43 15.58 -1.02
N GLY A 211 -20.33 14.78 -1.60
CA GLY A 211 -21.26 15.24 -2.65
C GLY A 211 -20.58 15.60 -3.96
N LEU A 212 -19.42 15.00 -4.25
CA LEU A 212 -18.65 15.20 -5.47
C LEU A 212 -19.15 14.26 -6.58
N SER A 213 -18.80 14.60 -7.83
CA SER A 213 -18.97 13.68 -8.95
C SER A 213 -18.25 12.37 -8.70
N GLU A 214 -18.89 11.25 -9.03
CA GLU A 214 -18.28 9.95 -8.91
C GLU A 214 -17.09 9.83 -9.88
N LEU A 215 -15.92 9.51 -9.33
CA LEU A 215 -14.74 9.13 -10.12
C LEU A 215 -14.75 7.63 -10.35
N ASP A 216 -14.80 7.21 -11.62
CA ASP A 216 -14.74 5.79 -11.99
C ASP A 216 -13.29 5.26 -11.98
N VAL A 217 -12.69 5.24 -10.78
CA VAL A 217 -11.35 4.68 -10.59
C VAL A 217 -11.43 3.16 -10.62
N ARG A 218 -10.78 2.57 -11.63
CA ARG A 218 -10.80 1.14 -11.91
C ARG A 218 -9.45 0.48 -11.67
N ILE A 219 -9.48 -0.82 -11.42
CA ILE A 219 -8.29 -1.63 -11.22
C ILE A 219 -7.83 -2.18 -12.58
N LYS A 220 -6.59 -1.85 -12.97
CA LYS A 220 -5.88 -2.57 -14.01
C LYS A 220 -4.97 -3.59 -13.34
N TRP A 221 -5.25 -4.86 -13.60
CA TRP A 221 -4.49 -5.97 -13.08
C TRP A 221 -3.00 -5.84 -13.49
N PRO A 222 -2.07 -6.14 -12.56
CA PRO A 222 -2.32 -6.69 -11.23
C PRO A 222 -2.41 -5.66 -10.10
N ASN A 223 -1.96 -4.42 -10.31
CA ASN A 223 -1.65 -3.53 -9.19
C ASN A 223 -1.78 -2.03 -9.51
N ASP A 224 -2.43 -1.67 -10.62
CA ASP A 224 -2.53 -0.27 -11.03
C ASP A 224 -3.97 0.24 -10.91
N LEU A 225 -4.10 1.54 -10.63
CA LEU A 225 -5.37 2.25 -10.59
C LEU A 225 -5.47 3.19 -11.79
N TYR A 226 -6.60 3.13 -12.49
CA TYR A 226 -6.85 3.84 -13.73
C TYR A 226 -8.11 4.67 -13.62
N LEU A 227 -8.09 5.86 -14.23
CA LEU A 227 -9.24 6.75 -14.36
C LEU A 227 -9.21 7.30 -15.79
N ASN A 228 -10.34 7.20 -16.51
CA ASN A 228 -10.44 7.65 -17.92
C ASN A 228 -9.33 7.09 -18.82
N GLY A 229 -8.95 5.82 -18.61
CA GLY A 229 -7.88 5.17 -19.39
C GLY A 229 -6.46 5.61 -19.04
N LEU A 230 -6.27 6.48 -18.04
CA LEU A 230 -4.96 6.94 -17.60
C LEU A 230 -4.61 6.38 -16.22
N LYS A 231 -3.36 6.01 -16.02
CA LYS A 231 -2.87 5.53 -14.73
C LYS A 231 -2.83 6.69 -13.73
N VAL A 232 -3.56 6.54 -12.63
CA VAL A 232 -3.58 7.50 -11.51
C VAL A 232 -2.95 6.94 -10.25
N GLY A 233 -2.71 5.63 -10.17
CA GLY A 233 -2.08 5.03 -8.98
C GLY A 233 -1.40 3.69 -9.24
N GLY A 234 -0.59 3.27 -8.28
CA GLY A 234 0.10 1.98 -8.30
C GLY A 234 0.37 1.45 -6.89
N ILE A 235 0.24 0.13 -6.73
CA ILE A 235 0.45 -0.59 -5.48
C ILE A 235 1.71 -1.47 -5.61
N LEU A 236 2.54 -1.51 -4.57
CA LEU A 236 3.72 -2.36 -4.47
C LEU A 236 3.67 -3.15 -3.15
N CYS A 237 3.46 -4.46 -3.24
CA CYS A 237 3.59 -5.35 -2.09
C CYS A 237 4.93 -6.09 -2.14
N THR A 238 5.68 -6.04 -1.04
CA THR A 238 6.86 -6.89 -0.83
C THR A 238 6.75 -7.58 0.51
N SER A 239 7.22 -8.81 0.60
CA SER A 239 7.19 -9.57 1.85
C SER A 239 8.57 -10.10 2.24
N SER A 240 8.82 -10.15 3.55
CA SER A 240 9.88 -10.95 4.15
C SER A 240 9.26 -12.00 5.08
N TYR A 241 10.00 -13.06 5.40
CA TYR A 241 9.54 -14.09 6.32
C TYR A 241 10.45 -14.13 7.54
N GLU A 242 9.86 -13.92 8.71
CA GLU A 242 10.58 -13.85 9.98
C GLU A 242 9.67 -14.35 11.12
N LEU A 243 10.23 -15.07 12.08
CA LEU A 243 9.51 -15.57 13.26
C LEU A 243 8.18 -16.29 12.93
N LYS A 244 8.18 -17.11 11.86
CA LYS A 244 7.03 -17.88 11.37
C LYS A 244 5.85 -17.03 10.85
N THR A 245 6.11 -15.77 10.54
CA THR A 245 5.11 -14.82 10.01
C THR A 245 5.67 -14.16 8.77
N TYR A 246 4.80 -13.88 7.80
CA TYR A 246 5.15 -13.05 6.65
C TYR A 246 4.89 -11.59 6.98
N ASN A 247 5.96 -10.80 6.97
CA ASN A 247 5.95 -9.36 7.14
C ASN A 247 5.76 -8.72 5.77
N ILE A 248 4.71 -7.92 5.59
CA ILE A 248 4.34 -7.34 4.30
C ILE A 248 4.45 -5.83 4.38
N CYS A 249 5.34 -5.25 3.57
CA CYS A 249 5.36 -3.81 3.29
C CYS A 249 4.53 -3.55 2.03
N THR A 250 3.49 -2.73 2.15
CA THR A 250 2.66 -2.31 1.02
C THR A 250 2.86 -0.82 0.80
N GLY A 251 3.46 -0.45 -0.34
CA GLY A 251 3.57 0.92 -0.83
C GLY A 251 2.46 1.27 -1.81
N ILE A 252 1.98 2.50 -1.76
CA ILE A 252 0.97 3.06 -2.66
C ILE A 252 1.44 4.44 -3.10
N GLY A 253 1.40 4.68 -4.40
CA GLY A 253 1.46 6.01 -4.99
C GLY A 253 0.13 6.32 -5.68
N LEU A 254 -0.45 7.47 -5.38
CA LEU A 254 -1.69 7.96 -5.97
C LEU A 254 -1.55 9.42 -6.37
N ASN A 255 -1.93 9.74 -7.61
CA ASN A 255 -1.92 11.08 -8.17
C ASN A 255 -3.20 11.80 -7.75
N VAL A 256 -3.14 12.63 -6.71
CA VAL A 256 -4.33 13.29 -6.14
C VAL A 256 -4.52 14.68 -6.73
N ASP A 257 -3.53 15.55 -6.53
CA ASP A 257 -3.60 16.97 -6.91
C ASP A 257 -2.35 17.44 -7.67
N ASN A 258 -1.50 16.51 -8.09
CA ASN A 258 -0.29 16.87 -8.82
C ASN A 258 -0.59 17.39 -10.22
N LYS A 259 0.29 18.25 -10.72
CA LYS A 259 0.29 18.72 -12.11
C LYS A 259 1.02 17.70 -13.00
N LYS A 260 1.43 18.16 -14.20
CA LYS A 260 2.27 17.42 -15.15
C LYS A 260 3.47 16.73 -14.46
N PRO A 261 3.94 15.59 -14.98
CA PRO A 261 3.57 14.99 -16.27
C PRO A 261 2.36 14.03 -16.22
N THR A 262 1.81 13.75 -15.04
CA THR A 262 0.75 12.75 -14.88
C THR A 262 -0.64 13.38 -14.69
N THR A 263 -1.68 12.60 -14.94
CA THR A 263 -3.06 12.93 -14.59
C THR A 263 -3.34 12.56 -13.14
N CYS A 264 -4.22 13.34 -12.49
CA CYS A 264 -4.59 13.19 -11.09
C CYS A 264 -6.12 13.21 -10.90
N LEU A 265 -6.57 12.79 -9.71
CA LEU A 265 -7.99 12.71 -9.37
C LEU A 265 -8.68 14.08 -9.43
N ASN A 266 -8.04 15.12 -8.87
CA ASN A 266 -8.65 16.45 -8.79
C ASN A 266 -8.75 17.14 -10.16
N ALA A 267 -7.83 16.85 -11.09
CA ALA A 267 -7.96 17.31 -12.48
C ALA A 267 -9.21 16.71 -13.13
N ALA A 268 -9.45 15.39 -12.95
CA ALA A 268 -10.65 14.74 -13.47
C ALA A 268 -11.94 15.26 -12.81
N LEU A 269 -11.91 15.56 -11.50
CA LEU A 269 -13.06 16.19 -10.82
C LEU A 269 -13.38 17.56 -11.39
N GLN A 270 -12.37 18.38 -11.71
CA GLN A 270 -12.57 19.69 -12.32
C GLN A 270 -13.14 19.60 -13.73
N GLU A 271 -12.80 18.57 -14.50
CA GLU A 271 -13.40 18.29 -15.81
C GLU A 271 -14.88 17.92 -15.71
N LEU A 272 -15.28 17.20 -14.65
CA LEU A 272 -16.67 16.80 -14.42
C LEU A 272 -17.52 17.93 -13.81
N THR A 273 -16.96 18.66 -12.85
CA THR A 273 -17.62 19.74 -12.13
C THR A 273 -16.68 20.93 -11.97
N VAL A 274 -17.00 22.02 -12.65
CA VAL A 274 -16.25 23.29 -12.57
C VAL A 274 -16.24 23.79 -11.13
N ASN A 275 -15.06 24.18 -10.63
CA ASN A 275 -14.82 24.62 -9.24
C ASN A 275 -15.16 23.56 -8.17
N SER A 276 -15.05 22.27 -8.49
CA SER A 276 -15.11 21.19 -7.49
C SER A 276 -14.06 21.43 -6.38
N PRO A 277 -14.42 21.26 -5.08
CA PRO A 277 -13.51 21.51 -3.96
C PRO A 277 -12.33 20.53 -3.88
N GLY A 278 -12.34 19.46 -4.69
CA GLY A 278 -11.27 18.48 -4.78
C GLY A 278 -11.19 17.55 -3.56
N LEU A 279 -10.58 16.39 -3.76
CA LEU A 279 -10.27 15.44 -2.70
C LEU A 279 -8.93 15.79 -2.05
N LYS A 280 -8.86 15.72 -0.72
CA LYS A 280 -7.63 15.91 0.04
C LYS A 280 -6.89 14.59 0.27
N ARG A 281 -5.57 14.66 0.38
CA ARG A 281 -4.69 13.48 0.55
C ARG A 281 -4.95 12.79 1.89
N GLU A 282 -5.20 13.57 2.91
CA GLU A 282 -5.48 13.17 4.29
C GLU A 282 -6.79 12.38 4.37
N ASP A 283 -7.84 12.91 3.74
CA ASP A 283 -9.17 12.30 3.71
C ASP A 283 -9.16 11.00 2.89
N ILE A 284 -8.46 10.97 1.75
CA ILE A 284 -8.25 9.74 0.97
C ILE A 284 -7.51 8.69 1.81
N LEU A 285 -6.42 9.06 2.49
CA LEU A 285 -5.64 8.11 3.28
C LEU A 285 -6.45 7.56 4.46
N ALA A 286 -7.23 8.40 5.15
CA ALA A 286 -8.10 7.97 6.23
C ALA A 286 -9.23 7.06 5.71
N SER A 287 -9.89 7.43 4.61
CA SER A 287 -10.90 6.61 3.94
C SER A 287 -10.33 5.25 3.52
N PHE A 288 -9.12 5.24 2.95
CA PHE A 288 -8.40 4.02 2.57
C PHE A 288 -8.18 3.09 3.76
N PHE A 289 -7.63 3.57 4.89
CA PHE A 289 -7.40 2.68 6.03
C PHE A 289 -8.68 2.21 6.70
N ASN A 290 -9.71 3.06 6.75
CA ASN A 290 -11.04 2.68 7.23
C ASN A 290 -11.61 1.54 6.39
N LYS A 291 -11.44 1.61 5.07
CA LYS A 291 -11.89 0.57 4.15
C LYS A 291 -11.02 -0.69 4.21
N LEU A 292 -9.70 -0.52 4.20
CA LEU A 292 -8.72 -1.60 4.24
C LEU A 292 -8.93 -2.47 5.48
N GLU A 293 -9.19 -1.89 6.65
CA GLU A 293 -9.38 -2.67 7.88
C GLU A 293 -10.54 -3.68 7.74
N VAL A 294 -11.65 -3.24 7.16
CA VAL A 294 -12.83 -4.08 6.90
C VAL A 294 -12.52 -5.16 5.87
N LEU A 295 -11.93 -4.79 4.73
CA LEU A 295 -11.64 -5.75 3.66
C LEU A 295 -10.55 -6.75 4.06
N PHE A 296 -9.54 -6.31 4.82
CA PHE A 296 -8.49 -7.16 5.34
C PHE A 296 -9.04 -8.18 6.32
N GLU A 297 -10.02 -7.81 7.16
CA GLU A 297 -10.68 -8.75 8.06
C GLU A 297 -11.50 -9.81 7.31
N ILE A 298 -12.27 -9.39 6.29
CA ILE A 298 -12.99 -10.33 5.41
C ILE A 298 -12.01 -11.27 4.72
N PHE A 299 -10.94 -10.73 4.14
CA PHE A 299 -9.92 -11.50 3.45
C PHE A 299 -9.22 -12.50 4.39
N SER A 300 -8.86 -12.08 5.59
CA SER A 300 -8.16 -12.93 6.57
C SER A 300 -9.04 -14.08 7.07
N ASN A 301 -10.35 -13.86 7.19
CA ASN A 301 -11.28 -14.84 7.75
C ASN A 301 -11.95 -15.74 6.71
N GLN A 302 -12.16 -15.23 5.49
CA GLN A 302 -12.98 -15.89 4.45
C GLN A 302 -12.21 -16.11 3.14
N GLY A 303 -10.98 -15.62 3.02
CA GLY A 303 -10.19 -15.67 1.79
C GLY A 303 -10.63 -14.64 0.74
N PHE A 304 -9.91 -14.60 -0.38
CA PHE A 304 -10.16 -13.60 -1.44
C PHE A 304 -11.48 -13.81 -2.17
N GLN A 305 -12.01 -15.04 -2.21
CA GLN A 305 -13.27 -15.36 -2.86
C GLN A 305 -14.44 -14.50 -2.33
N ALA A 306 -14.42 -14.15 -1.04
CA ALA A 306 -15.42 -13.26 -0.44
C ALA A 306 -15.35 -11.79 -0.93
N LEU A 307 -14.26 -11.41 -1.60
CA LEU A 307 -14.03 -10.08 -2.17
C LEU A 307 -14.10 -10.08 -3.70
N GLU A 308 -14.15 -11.25 -4.33
CA GLU A 308 -13.91 -11.44 -5.77
C GLU A 308 -14.93 -10.69 -6.64
N GLU A 309 -16.22 -10.77 -6.31
CA GLU A 309 -17.27 -10.05 -7.03
C GLU A 309 -17.05 -8.53 -6.99
N ARG A 310 -16.72 -7.98 -5.81
CA ARG A 310 -16.43 -6.54 -5.66
C ARG A 310 -15.18 -6.12 -6.43
N TYR A 311 -14.16 -6.98 -6.43
CA TYR A 311 -12.94 -6.76 -7.20
C TYR A 311 -13.24 -6.72 -8.71
N TYR A 312 -14.00 -7.69 -9.24
CA TYR A 312 -14.36 -7.73 -10.66
C TYR A 312 -15.36 -6.64 -11.07
N ASN A 313 -16.20 -6.15 -10.16
CA ASN A 313 -17.02 -4.97 -10.43
C ASN A 313 -16.16 -3.70 -10.54
N SER A 314 -14.95 -3.70 -9.99
CA SER A 314 -14.05 -2.55 -9.93
C SER A 314 -12.88 -2.63 -10.93
N TRP A 315 -12.64 -3.75 -11.61
CA TRP A 315 -11.52 -3.89 -12.55
C TRP A 315 -11.89 -3.57 -14.00
N LEU A 316 -10.90 -3.55 -14.90
CA LEU A 316 -11.06 -3.24 -16.32
C LEU A 316 -11.16 -4.46 -17.26
N HIS A 317 -11.11 -5.69 -16.73
CA HIS A 317 -10.77 -6.86 -17.56
C HIS A 317 -11.91 -7.83 -17.87
N SER A 318 -13.12 -7.59 -17.35
CA SER A 318 -14.27 -8.48 -17.56
C SER A 318 -14.55 -8.71 -19.05
N GLY A 319 -14.43 -9.95 -19.51
CA GLY A 319 -14.74 -10.33 -20.88
C GLY A 319 -13.80 -9.76 -21.94
N GLN A 320 -12.65 -9.21 -21.54
CA GLN A 320 -11.70 -8.62 -22.46
C GLN A 320 -11.10 -9.70 -23.37
N ARG A 321 -11.14 -9.48 -24.69
CA ARG A 321 -10.45 -10.33 -25.67
C ARG A 321 -9.04 -9.81 -25.90
N VAL A 322 -8.06 -10.67 -25.73
CA VAL A 322 -6.64 -10.32 -25.84
C VAL A 322 -5.88 -11.38 -26.63
N VAL A 323 -4.84 -10.96 -27.34
CA VAL A 323 -3.93 -11.87 -28.03
C VAL A 323 -2.79 -12.21 -27.07
N VAL A 324 -2.58 -13.50 -26.82
CA VAL A 324 -1.41 -14.01 -26.11
C VAL A 324 -0.36 -14.37 -27.15
N GLN A 325 0.79 -13.71 -27.10
CA GLN A 325 1.96 -14.02 -27.91
C GLN A 325 2.95 -14.83 -27.08
N ASP A 326 3.14 -16.10 -27.43
CA ASP A 326 4.25 -16.91 -26.93
C ASP A 326 5.36 -16.93 -27.98
N ALA A 327 6.49 -16.32 -27.64
CA ALA A 327 7.68 -16.31 -28.48
C ALA A 327 8.60 -17.44 -28.01
N SER A 328 8.49 -18.61 -28.64
CA SER A 328 9.43 -19.71 -28.43
C SER A 328 10.22 -19.95 -29.72
N GLU A 329 11.55 -20.00 -29.59
CA GLU A 329 12.55 -20.37 -30.62
C GLU A 329 12.11 -20.17 -32.09
N GLY A 330 11.88 -18.92 -32.48
CA GLY A 330 11.69 -18.52 -33.89
C GLY A 330 10.26 -18.60 -34.44
N HIS A 331 9.28 -19.06 -33.65
CA HIS A 331 7.86 -19.04 -34.03
C HIS A 331 7.04 -18.27 -32.99
N SER A 332 6.31 -17.23 -33.42
CA SER A 332 5.31 -16.56 -32.60
C SER A 332 3.98 -17.26 -32.76
N VAL A 333 3.52 -17.96 -31.72
CA VAL A 333 2.16 -18.47 -31.67
C VAL A 333 1.28 -17.39 -31.05
N GLU A 334 0.29 -16.94 -31.81
CA GLU A 334 -0.73 -16.03 -31.34
C GLU A 334 -1.97 -16.82 -30.97
N SER A 335 -2.46 -16.64 -29.76
CA SER A 335 -3.72 -17.24 -29.30
C SER A 335 -4.67 -16.14 -28.86
N LEU A 336 -5.84 -16.08 -29.48
CA LEU A 336 -6.89 -15.17 -29.06
C LEU A 336 -7.60 -15.78 -27.86
N VAL A 337 -7.58 -15.06 -26.73
CA VAL A 337 -8.14 -15.52 -25.46
C VAL A 337 -9.13 -14.50 -24.91
N THR A 338 -10.07 -14.95 -24.11
CA THR A 338 -11.03 -14.11 -23.38
C THR A 338 -10.71 -14.17 -21.89
N ILE A 339 -10.41 -13.03 -21.29
CA ILE A 339 -10.16 -12.92 -19.84
C ILE A 339 -11.44 -13.26 -19.07
N ARG A 340 -11.31 -14.18 -18.12
CA ARG A 340 -12.41 -14.69 -17.30
C ARG A 340 -12.36 -14.25 -15.86
N GLY A 341 -11.16 -14.05 -15.30
CA GLY A 341 -11.02 -13.82 -13.87
C GLY A 341 -9.59 -14.01 -13.40
N LEU A 342 -9.48 -14.42 -12.15
CA LEU A 342 -8.24 -14.82 -11.50
C LEU A 342 -8.31 -16.29 -11.11
N THR A 343 -7.18 -16.98 -11.15
CA THR A 343 -7.05 -18.31 -10.53
C THR A 343 -6.98 -18.17 -9.00
N PRO A 344 -7.15 -19.26 -8.23
CA PRO A 344 -7.04 -19.21 -6.76
C PRO A 344 -5.69 -18.68 -6.25
N SER A 345 -4.63 -18.79 -7.06
CA SER A 345 -3.30 -18.23 -6.78
C SER A 345 -3.16 -16.75 -7.15
N GLY A 346 -4.19 -16.17 -7.76
CA GLY A 346 -4.22 -14.77 -8.17
C GLY A 346 -3.64 -14.49 -9.55
N TYR A 347 -3.43 -15.49 -10.40
CA TYR A 347 -2.97 -15.28 -11.77
C TYR A 347 -4.13 -14.96 -12.69
N LEU A 348 -3.88 -14.22 -13.78
CA LEU A 348 -4.94 -13.84 -14.71
C LEU A 348 -5.37 -15.07 -15.53
N TYR A 349 -6.65 -15.42 -15.46
CA TYR A 349 -7.23 -16.60 -16.09
C TYR A 349 -7.96 -16.22 -17.38
N ALA A 350 -7.71 -16.99 -18.45
CA ALA A 350 -8.33 -16.77 -19.74
C ALA A 350 -8.67 -18.08 -20.47
N ASP A 351 -9.73 -18.06 -21.26
CA ASP A 351 -10.11 -19.15 -22.17
C ASP A 351 -9.71 -18.79 -23.60
N GLY A 352 -8.97 -19.67 -24.26
CA GLY A 352 -8.62 -19.53 -25.67
C GLY A 352 -9.74 -20.00 -26.59
N ASP A 353 -9.84 -19.34 -27.74
CA ASP A 353 -10.69 -19.79 -28.84
C ASP A 353 -10.21 -21.15 -29.41
N ASP A 354 -8.98 -21.57 -29.08
CA ASP A 354 -8.41 -22.89 -29.38
C ASP A 354 -8.86 -23.99 -28.40
N GLY A 355 -9.74 -23.66 -27.44
CA GLY A 355 -10.25 -24.57 -26.43
C GLY A 355 -9.31 -24.82 -25.26
N LYS A 356 -8.16 -24.14 -25.19
CA LYS A 356 -7.23 -24.23 -24.05
C LYS A 356 -7.53 -23.16 -23.00
N SER A 357 -7.12 -23.42 -21.77
CA SER A 357 -7.10 -22.40 -20.72
C SER A 357 -5.68 -21.90 -20.49
N TYR A 358 -5.57 -20.60 -20.18
CA TYR A 358 -4.32 -19.88 -19.98
C TYR A 358 -4.27 -19.30 -18.58
N GLU A 359 -3.13 -19.49 -17.92
CA GLU A 359 -2.80 -18.86 -16.64
C GLU A 359 -1.62 -17.88 -16.85
N LEU A 360 -1.89 -16.59 -16.70
CA LEU A 360 -0.96 -15.53 -17.06
C LEU A 360 -0.36 -14.89 -15.79
N HIS A 361 0.95 -15.04 -15.63
CA HIS A 361 1.71 -14.52 -14.49
C HIS A 361 2.03 -13.02 -14.61
N PRO A 362 1.96 -12.25 -13.52
CA PRO A 362 2.18 -10.80 -13.53
C PRO A 362 3.65 -10.39 -13.68
N ASP A 363 4.60 -11.28 -13.35
CA ASP A 363 6.04 -11.04 -13.52
C ASP A 363 6.57 -11.67 -14.81
N GLY A 364 5.98 -12.78 -15.26
CA GLY A 364 6.35 -13.48 -16.50
C GLY A 364 5.73 -12.89 -17.78
N ASN A 365 4.68 -12.08 -17.66
CA ASN A 365 4.01 -11.45 -18.80
C ASN A 365 3.99 -9.92 -18.70
N SER A 366 3.97 -9.27 -19.85
CA SER A 366 3.57 -7.88 -20.02
C SER A 366 2.16 -7.85 -20.60
N PHE A 367 1.31 -6.97 -20.08
CA PHE A 367 -0.06 -6.82 -20.54
C PHE A 367 -0.31 -5.40 -21.03
N ASP A 368 -0.30 -5.24 -22.36
CA ASP A 368 -0.75 -4.04 -23.03
C ASP A 368 -2.26 -4.09 -23.19
N PHE A 369 -2.93 -3.55 -22.19
CA PHE A 369 -4.38 -3.49 -22.11
C PHE A 369 -5.01 -2.75 -23.30
N PHE A 370 -4.41 -1.65 -23.78
CA PHE A 370 -4.99 -0.83 -24.84
C PHE A 370 -4.78 -1.44 -26.22
N ALA A 371 -3.68 -2.17 -26.40
CA ALA A 371 -3.46 -2.98 -27.60
C ALA A 371 -4.15 -4.35 -27.56
N GLY A 372 -4.75 -4.73 -26.42
CA GLY A 372 -5.33 -6.05 -26.22
C GLY A 372 -4.29 -7.17 -26.36
N LEU A 373 -3.08 -6.96 -25.85
CA LEU A 373 -1.93 -7.82 -26.13
C LEU A 373 -1.21 -8.26 -24.85
N VAL A 374 -0.99 -9.56 -24.71
CA VAL A 374 -0.18 -10.17 -23.67
C VAL A 374 1.07 -10.75 -24.30
N ARG A 375 2.25 -10.32 -23.86
CA ARG A 375 3.54 -10.87 -24.29
C ARG A 375 4.28 -11.46 -23.12
N ARG A 376 4.83 -12.66 -23.30
CA ARG A 376 5.78 -13.24 -22.35
C ARG A 376 7.05 -12.38 -22.30
N LYS A 377 7.53 -12.04 -21.10
CA LYS A 377 8.80 -11.34 -20.95
C LYS A 377 9.94 -12.32 -21.25
N MET A 378 10.78 -11.98 -22.22
CA MET A 378 12.00 -12.74 -22.53
C MET A 378 13.01 -12.51 -21.40
N GLY A 379 13.32 -13.55 -20.63
CA GLY A 379 14.35 -13.54 -19.59
C GLY A 379 13.86 -13.08 -18.21
N ALA A 380 13.77 -14.03 -17.28
CA ALA A 380 14.00 -13.82 -15.85
C ALA A 380 15.29 -14.55 -15.48
#